data_AF-A0A193SGQ1-F1
#
_entry.id   AF-A0A193SGQ1-F1
#
_cell.length_a   1.000
_cell.length_b   1.000
_cell.length_c   1.000
_cell.angle_alpha   90.00
_cell.angle_beta   90.00
_cell.angle_gamma   90.00
#
_symmetry.space_group_name_H-M   'P 1'
#
loop_
_entity.id
_entity.type
_entity.pdbx_description
1 polymer ?
#
loop_
_entity_poly.entity_id
_entity_poly.type
_entity_poly.pdbx_seq_one_letter_code
_entity_poly.pdbx_strand_id
1 'polypeptide(L)' 'MAIQAKQFVTGSNERVLTDDGQQGMHGKDGIGSSTERCQGHVAAAIYANCAQLDNRQLDEIIEWVRLYKK' A
#
# COMPACT_ATOMS: atom_id res chain seq x y z
N MET A 1 0.32 11.52 13.35
CA MET A 1 -0.51 11.67 12.13
C MET A 1 -1.11 10.33 11.80
N ALA A 2 -2.42 10.24 11.52
CA ALA A 2 -3.03 8.99 11.09
C ALA A 2 -2.76 8.75 9.61
N ILE A 3 -2.35 7.54 9.25
CA ILE A 3 -2.18 7.11 7.86
C ILE A 3 -3.56 7.08 7.19
N GLN A 4 -3.67 7.61 5.98
CA GLN A 4 -4.90 7.64 5.19
C GLN A 4 -4.72 6.83 3.91
N ALA A 5 -5.74 6.06 3.52
CA ALA A 5 -5.71 5.23 2.31
C ALA A 5 -5.34 6.02 1.04
N LYS A 6 -5.73 7.30 0.96
CA LYS A 6 -5.41 8.19 -0.18
C LYS A 6 -3.91 8.52 -0.34
N GLN A 7 -3.09 8.24 0.67
CA GLN A 7 -1.64 8.48 0.61
C GLN A 7 -0.91 7.38 -0.17
N PHE A 8 -1.55 6.22 -0.39
CA PHE A 8 -1.00 5.14 -1.18
C PHE A 8 -1.30 5.39 -2.66
N VAL A 9 -0.28 5.80 -3.40
CA VAL A 9 -0.38 6.15 -4.81
C VAL A 9 0.71 5.47 -5.65
N THR A 10 0.45 5.25 -6.95
CA THR A 10 1.42 4.79 -7.93
C THR A 10 2.45 5.90 -8.26
N GLY A 11 3.48 5.57 -9.05
CA GLY A 11 4.41 6.57 -9.60
C GLY A 11 3.74 7.62 -10.49
N SER A 12 2.55 7.33 -11.03
CA SER A 12 1.71 8.25 -11.80
C SER A 12 0.72 9.04 -10.92
N ASN A 13 0.85 8.95 -9.60
CA ASN A 13 -0.01 9.61 -8.61
C ASN A 13 -1.47 9.11 -8.61
N GLU A 14 -1.68 7.84 -8.95
CA GLU A 14 -3.00 7.21 -8.95
C GLU A 14 -3.20 6.41 -7.65
N ARG A 15 -4.34 6.55 -6.98
CA ARG A 15 -4.60 5.83 -5.72
C ARG A 15 -4.66 4.33 -5.95
N VAL A 16 -4.00 3.55 -5.07
CA VAL A 16 -3.99 2.08 -5.11
C VAL A 16 -4.88 1.41 -4.05
N LEU A 17 -5.66 2.20 -3.31
CA LEU A 17 -6.62 1.74 -2.31
C LEU A 17 -7.97 2.42 -2.49
N THR A 18 -9.03 1.71 -2.05
CA THR A 18 -10.37 2.29 -1.83
C THR A 18 -10.35 3.30 -0.68
N ASP A 19 -11.46 4.00 -0.45
CA ASP A 19 -11.58 4.90 0.71
C ASP A 19 -11.50 4.13 2.04
N ASP A 20 -11.93 2.86 2.06
CA ASP A 20 -11.87 1.96 3.21
C ASP A 20 -10.51 1.25 3.38
N GLY A 21 -9.52 1.57 2.53
CA GLY A 21 -8.18 0.98 2.59
C GLY A 21 -8.08 -0.45 2.07
N GLN A 22 -9.07 -0.91 1.31
CA GLN A 22 -9.01 -2.19 0.60
C GLN A 22 -8.29 -2.04 -0.74
N GLN A 23 -7.83 -3.16 -1.29
CA GLN A 23 -7.25 -3.19 -2.64
C GLN A 23 -8.27 -2.63 -3.65
N GLY A 24 -7.82 -1.70 -4.49
CA GLY A 24 -8.64 -1.06 -5.51
C GLY A 24 -7.81 -0.06 -6.30
N MET A 25 -8.43 0.69 -7.21
CA MET A 25 -7.77 1.79 -7.93
C MET A 25 -8.66 3.02 -7.97
N HIS A 26 -8.06 4.20 -7.82
CA HIS A 26 -8.76 5.49 -7.80
C HIS A 26 -9.90 5.55 -6.77
N GLY A 27 -9.79 4.85 -5.64
CA GLY A 27 -10.85 4.76 -4.64
C GLY A 27 -11.93 3.71 -4.92
N LYS A 28 -11.85 2.96 -6.03
CA LYS A 28 -12.87 1.99 -6.47
C LYS A 28 -12.36 0.55 -6.39
N ASP A 29 -13.22 -0.35 -5.94
CA ASP A 29 -12.94 -1.79 -5.90
C ASP A 29 -13.01 -2.41 -7.31
N GLY A 30 -12.27 -3.50 -7.53
CA GLY A 30 -12.31 -4.30 -8.76
C GLY A 30 -11.60 -3.68 -9.98
N ILE A 31 -11.04 -2.47 -9.85
CA ILE A 31 -10.34 -1.76 -10.93
C ILE A 31 -8.83 -1.93 -10.77
N GLY A 32 -8.12 -2.04 -11.90
CA GLY A 32 -6.67 -2.16 -11.99
C GLY A 32 -6.22 -3.38 -12.77
N SER A 33 -5.11 -3.25 -13.49
CA SER A 33 -4.36 -4.34 -14.09
C SER A 33 -3.91 -5.36 -13.04
N SER A 34 -3.54 -6.56 -13.49
CA SER A 34 -2.99 -7.60 -12.59
C SER A 34 -1.82 -7.10 -11.75
N THR A 35 -0.95 -6.24 -12.33
CA THR A 35 0.17 -5.61 -11.63
C THR A 35 -0.29 -4.65 -10.54
N GLU A 36 -1.24 -3.76 -10.86
CA GLU A 36 -1.78 -2.78 -9.90
C GLU A 36 -2.53 -3.46 -8.76
N ARG A 37 -3.25 -4.55 -9.05
CA ARG A 37 -3.92 -5.36 -8.03
C ARG A 37 -2.91 -5.96 -7.04
N CYS A 38 -1.80 -6.53 -7.53
CA CYS A 38 -0.72 -7.04 -6.67
C CYS A 38 -0.12 -5.93 -5.79
N GLN A 39 0.15 -4.75 -6.34
CA GLN A 39 0.65 -3.61 -5.57
C GLN A 39 -0.38 -3.13 -4.53
N GLY A 40 -1.66 -3.07 -4.91
CA GLY A 40 -2.76 -2.71 -4.02
C GLY A 40 -2.93 -3.67 -2.84
N HIS A 41 -2.68 -4.97 -3.03
CA HIS A 41 -2.67 -5.93 -1.92
C HIS A 41 -1.57 -5.64 -0.89
N VAL A 42 -0.36 -5.29 -1.35
CA VAL A 42 0.73 -4.88 -0.44
C VAL A 42 0.38 -3.59 0.28
N ALA A 43 -0.14 -2.59 -0.44
CA ALA A 43 -0.58 -1.33 0.16
C ALA A 43 -1.68 -1.53 1.22
N ALA A 44 -2.65 -2.42 0.96
CA ALA A 44 -3.72 -2.74 1.90
C ALA A 44 -3.17 -3.42 3.16
N ALA A 45 -2.21 -4.33 3.01
CA ALA A 45 -1.52 -4.96 4.13
C ALA A 45 -0.76 -3.93 4.99
N ILE A 46 -0.07 -2.98 4.36
CA ILE A 46 0.61 -1.88 5.09
C ILE A 46 -0.44 -1.04 5.83
N TYR A 47 -1.50 -0.61 5.16
CA TYR A 47 -2.55 0.21 5.76
C TYR A 47 -3.22 -0.46 6.97
N ALA A 48 -3.51 -1.75 6.89
CA ALA A 48 -4.18 -2.50 7.95
C ALA A 48 -3.28 -2.81 9.16
N ASN A 49 -1.97 -2.97 8.96
CA ASN A 49 -1.08 -3.54 9.99
C ASN A 49 -0.01 -2.57 10.52
N CYS A 50 0.38 -1.55 9.76
CA CYS A 50 1.58 -0.76 10.08
C CYS A 50 1.31 0.47 10.97
N ALA A 51 0.05 0.84 11.22
CA ALA A 51 -0.28 2.04 12.00
C ALA A 51 0.20 2.00 13.47
N GLN A 52 0.43 0.81 14.01
CA GLN A 52 0.89 0.61 15.40
C GLN A 52 2.39 0.32 15.51
N LEU A 53 3.09 0.24 14.38
CA LEU A 53 4.52 -0.08 14.34
C LEU A 53 5.36 1.18 14.55
N ASP A 54 6.49 1.02 15.23
CA ASP A 54 7.49 2.08 15.34
C ASP A 54 8.39 2.13 14.09
N ASN A 55 9.19 3.19 13.97
CA ASN A 55 10.05 3.40 12.81
C ASN A 55 11.05 2.26 12.60
N ARG A 56 11.55 1.62 13.67
CA ARG A 56 12.52 0.53 13.56
C ARG A 56 11.86 -0.71 12.93
N GLN A 57 10.65 -1.03 13.36
CA GLN A 57 9.86 -2.13 12.79
C GLN A 57 9.47 -1.86 11.33
N LEU A 58 9.18 -0.61 10.98
CA LEU A 58 8.91 -0.21 9.60
C LEU A 58 10.17 -0.31 8.72
N ASP A 59 11.34 0.05 9.25
CA ASP A 59 12.62 -0.10 8.55
C ASP A 59 12.91 -1.58 8.25
N GLU A 60 12.64 -2.50 9.18
CA GLU A 60 12.77 -3.94 8.96
C GLU A 60 11.89 -4.43 7.79
N ILE A 61 10.64 -3.93 7.68
CA ILE A 61 9.75 -4.25 6.55
C ILE A 61 10.31 -3.71 5.23
N ILE A 62 10.85 -2.49 5.23
CA ILE A 62 11.48 -1.89 4.03
C ILE A 62 12.68 -2.73 3.58
N GLU A 63 13.48 -3.25 4.51
CA GLU A 63 14.60 -4.15 4.18
C GLU A 63 14.14 -5.44 3.51
N TRP A 64 13.01 -6.04 3.93
CA TRP A 64 12.48 -7.22 3.25
C TRP A 64 12.12 -6.93 1.78
N VAL A 65 11.53 -5.75 1.51
CA VAL A 65 11.22 -5.32 0.14
C VAL A 65 12.51 -5.10 -0.66
N ARG A 66 13.56 -4.54 -0.05
CA ARG A 66 14.88 -4.36 -0.68
C ARG A 66 15.52 -5.69 -1.05
N LEU A 67 15.42 -6.72 -0.22
CA LEU A 67 15.95 -8.06 -0.51
C LEU A 67 15.25 -8.70 -1.73
N TYR A 68 13.96 -8.44 -1.93
CA TYR A 68 13.21 -8.95 -3.08
C TYR A 68 13.51 -8.17 -4.38
N LYS A 69 13.78 -6.87 -4.26
CA LYS A 69 14.08 -5.98 -5.38
C LYS A 69 15.53 -6.22 -5.86
N LYS A 70 15.67 -6.90 -7.00
CA LYS A 70 16.96 -7.05 -7.70
C LYS A 70 17.44 -5.73 -8.30
#